data_AF-A0A7Y8HDI2-F1
#
_entry.id   AF-A0A7Y8HDI2-F1
#
_cell.length_a   1.000
_cell.length_b   1.000
_cell.length_c   1.000
_cell.angle_alpha   90.00
_cell.angle_beta   90.00
_cell.angle_gamma   90.00
#
_symmetry.space_group_name_H-M   'P 1'
#
loop_
_entity.id
_entity.type
_entity.pdbx_description
1 polymer ?
#
loop_
_entity_poly.entity_id
_entity_poly.type
_entity_poly.pdbx_seq_one_letter_code
_entity_poly.pdbx_strand_id
1 'polypeptide(L)'
;MARRIRRGVEIFGKAKKLFQDREGGIHQGVHSLPADGFPRYDLETDKSESPKNILLQNSLEIAARVLQTEQVLALADLAHRIVDELMMNPNYTYRELLAALKEDPRFFVTSGQLISLPSVENPTDVFFQKIARIKKNREER
;
A
#
# COMPACT_ATOMS: atom_id res chain seq x y z
N MET A 1 -7.01 53.75 -14.30
CA MET A 1 -7.23 52.63 -15.24
C MET A 1 -6.86 51.32 -14.56
N ALA A 2 -7.87 50.54 -14.13
CA ALA A 2 -7.67 49.29 -13.41
C ALA A 2 -7.41 48.12 -14.39
N ARG A 3 -6.29 47.41 -14.22
CA ARG A 3 -5.98 46.19 -15.00
C ARG A 3 -6.49 44.96 -14.26
N ARG A 4 -7.44 44.26 -14.89
CA ARG A 4 -8.06 43.01 -14.43
C ARG A 4 -7.01 41.89 -14.30
N ILE A 5 -6.86 41.36 -13.08
CA ILE A 5 -6.19 40.08 -12.82
C ILE A 5 -7.12 38.96 -13.29
N ARG A 6 -6.66 38.11 -14.22
CA ARG A 6 -7.37 36.87 -14.59
C ARG A 6 -7.13 35.85 -13.48
N ARG A 7 -8.19 35.48 -12.76
CA ARG A 7 -8.20 34.36 -11.80
C ARG A 7 -7.92 33.07 -12.57
N GLY A 8 -6.78 32.45 -12.28
CA GLY A 8 -6.49 31.08 -12.68
C GLY A 8 -7.47 30.13 -12.00
N VAL A 9 -7.91 29.12 -12.75
CA VAL A 9 -8.92 28.13 -12.38
C VAL A 9 -8.50 27.35 -11.14
N GLU A 10 -9.40 27.29 -10.16
CA GLU A 10 -9.25 26.46 -8.97
C GLU A 10 -9.34 24.97 -9.36
N ILE A 11 -8.29 24.21 -9.05
CA ILE A 11 -8.32 22.75 -9.08
C ILE A 11 -7.79 22.25 -7.73
N PHE A 12 -8.72 21.85 -6.87
CA PHE A 12 -8.53 21.02 -5.66
C PHE A 12 -7.45 21.44 -4.63
N GLY A 13 -7.82 22.34 -3.72
CA GLY A 13 -7.85 22.02 -2.27
C GLY A 13 -6.58 21.88 -1.42
N LYS A 14 -5.34 21.98 -1.93
CA LYS A 14 -4.14 22.19 -1.08
C LYS A 14 -3.12 23.08 -1.78
N ALA A 15 -2.79 24.22 -1.16
CA ALA A 15 -1.73 25.10 -1.62
C ALA A 15 -0.36 24.41 -1.50
N LYS A 16 0.10 23.75 -2.56
CA LYS A 16 1.52 23.45 -2.72
C LYS A 16 2.24 24.79 -2.87
N LYS A 17 2.93 25.25 -1.82
CA LYS A 17 3.86 26.37 -1.91
C LYS A 17 4.95 25.98 -2.92
N LEU A 18 4.79 26.44 -4.16
CA LEU A 18 5.86 26.49 -5.13
C LEU A 18 6.87 27.51 -4.61
N PHE A 19 7.92 27.04 -3.94
CA PHE A 19 9.06 27.89 -3.66
C PHE A 19 9.79 28.08 -4.99
N GLN A 20 9.57 29.26 -5.57
CA GLN A 20 10.26 29.71 -6.76
C GLN A 20 11.49 30.48 -6.26
N ASP A 21 12.68 29.91 -6.43
CA ASP A 21 13.91 30.65 -6.17
C ASP A 21 14.11 31.73 -7.23
N ARG A 22 14.91 32.74 -6.87
CA ARG A 22 15.08 34.02 -7.59
C ARG A 22 15.65 33.89 -9.01
N GLU A 23 16.07 32.70 -9.43
CA GLU A 23 16.61 32.40 -10.78
C GLU A 23 15.67 31.56 -11.67
N GLY A 24 14.43 31.31 -11.24
CA GLY A 24 13.41 30.68 -12.10
C GLY A 24 13.63 29.18 -12.40
N GLY A 25 14.63 28.55 -11.76
CA GLY A 25 14.82 27.10 -11.79
C GLY A 25 13.80 26.41 -10.89
N ILE A 26 12.88 25.66 -11.48
CA ILE A 26 12.04 24.71 -10.72
C ILE A 26 12.90 23.49 -10.44
N HIS A 27 13.56 23.46 -9.29
CA HIS A 27 14.15 22.23 -8.78
C HIS A 27 13.02 21.34 -8.26
N GLN A 28 12.45 20.51 -9.13
CA GLN A 28 11.82 19.28 -8.68
C GLN A 28 12.92 18.46 -8.02
N GLY A 29 13.02 18.56 -6.69
CA GLY A 29 13.73 17.54 -5.92
C GLY A 29 13.14 16.20 -6.33
N VAL A 30 13.93 15.42 -7.07
CA VAL A 30 13.56 14.11 -7.61
C VAL A 30 13.49 13.14 -6.43
N HIS A 31 12.43 13.26 -5.66
CA HIS A 31 11.86 12.18 -4.89
C HIS A 31 10.38 12.14 -5.25
N SER A 32 10.10 11.88 -6.53
CA SER A 32 8.89 11.14 -6.84
C SER A 32 8.99 9.87 -6.01
N LEU A 33 8.29 9.83 -4.86
CA LEU A 33 8.00 8.58 -4.19
C LEU A 33 7.56 7.65 -5.32
N PRO A 34 8.24 6.50 -5.54
CA PRO A 34 7.83 5.61 -6.60
C PRO A 34 6.34 5.37 -6.37
N ALA A 35 5.52 5.67 -7.38
CA ALA A 35 4.06 5.61 -7.26
C ALA A 35 3.54 4.19 -6.91
N ASP A 36 4.47 3.24 -6.75
CA ASP A 36 4.31 1.84 -6.41
C ASP A 36 5.27 1.41 -5.29
N GLY A 37 5.51 2.30 -4.30
CA GLY A 37 6.40 2.02 -3.16
C GLY A 37 5.80 0.98 -2.21
N PHE A 38 6.47 -0.17 -2.08
CA PHE A 38 6.12 -1.19 -1.08
C PHE A 38 6.46 -0.69 0.34
N PRO A 39 5.71 -1.11 1.39
CA PRO A 39 6.01 -0.73 2.76
C PRO A 39 7.43 -1.13 3.14
N ARG A 40 8.04 -0.28 3.97
CA ARG A 40 9.37 -0.50 4.53
C ARG A 40 9.24 -0.90 5.99
N TYR A 41 10.10 -1.81 6.42
CA TYR A 41 10.26 -2.21 7.80
C TYR A 41 10.87 -1.05 8.60
N ASP A 42 11.95 -0.49 8.06
CA ASP A 42 12.66 0.64 8.65
C ASP A 42 13.24 1.56 7.56
N LEU A 43 13.40 2.84 7.87
CA LEU A 43 13.98 3.83 6.96
C LEU A 43 15.51 3.74 6.89
N GLU A 44 16.15 3.25 7.95
CA GLU A 44 17.61 3.13 8.05
C GLU A 44 18.15 1.84 7.42
N THR A 45 17.30 0.82 7.32
CA THR A 45 17.67 -0.44 6.67
C THR A 45 17.68 -0.28 5.15
N ASP A 46 18.73 -0.71 4.48
CA ASP A 46 18.74 -0.77 3.02
C ASP A 46 17.78 -1.86 2.50
N LYS A 47 17.49 -1.83 1.19
CA LYS A 47 16.73 -2.92 0.56
C LYS A 47 17.51 -4.22 0.68
N SER A 48 16.79 -5.32 0.91
CA SER A 48 17.39 -6.64 1.00
C SER A 48 18.16 -6.99 -0.28
N GLU A 49 19.40 -7.47 -0.11
CA GLU A 49 20.26 -8.01 -1.16
C GLU A 49 19.82 -9.42 -1.62
N SER A 50 18.90 -10.04 -0.87
CA SER A 50 18.41 -11.38 -1.17
C SER A 50 17.72 -11.43 -2.53
N PRO A 51 17.81 -12.56 -3.26
CA PRO A 51 17.12 -12.72 -4.53
C PRO A 51 15.62 -12.47 -4.38
N LYS A 52 15.09 -11.58 -5.22
CA LYS A 52 13.69 -11.16 -5.19
C LYS A 52 12.70 -12.33 -5.15
N ASN A 53 12.96 -13.39 -5.91
CA ASN A 53 12.07 -14.56 -5.99
C ASN A 53 11.97 -15.29 -4.64
N ILE A 54 13.08 -15.38 -3.90
CA ILE A 54 13.11 -16.00 -2.57
C ILE A 54 12.30 -15.15 -1.59
N LEU A 55 12.49 -13.83 -1.61
CA LEU A 55 11.73 -12.92 -0.76
C LEU A 55 10.23 -12.97 -1.07
N LEU A 56 9.84 -13.00 -2.35
CA LEU A 56 8.44 -13.15 -2.74
C LEU A 56 7.86 -14.48 -2.25
N GLN A 57 8.59 -15.58 -2.39
CA GLN A 57 8.13 -16.88 -1.89
C GLN A 57 7.92 -16.87 -0.37
N ASN A 58 8.89 -16.35 0.39
CA ASN A 58 8.76 -16.19 1.85
C ASN A 58 7.57 -15.29 2.20
N SER A 59 7.32 -14.25 1.41
CA SER A 59 6.19 -13.34 1.59
C SER A 59 4.86 -14.03 1.37
N LEU A 60 4.75 -14.94 0.39
CA LEU A 60 3.56 -15.76 0.18
C LEU A 60 3.34 -16.73 1.35
N GLU A 61 4.40 -17.32 1.91
CA GLU A 61 4.29 -18.18 3.08
C GLU A 61 3.83 -17.42 4.33
N ILE A 62 4.32 -16.20 4.53
CA ILE A 62 3.82 -15.28 5.56
C ILE A 62 2.35 -14.95 5.29
N ALA A 63 2.01 -14.57 4.06
CA ALA A 63 0.64 -14.23 3.69
C ALA A 63 -0.35 -15.36 3.98
N ALA A 64 0.02 -16.61 3.67
CA ALA A 64 -0.78 -17.78 3.97
C ALA A 64 -1.03 -17.93 5.48
N ARG A 65 0.01 -17.78 6.31
CA ARG A 65 -0.10 -17.84 7.78
C ARG A 65 -0.97 -16.71 8.34
N VAL A 66 -0.77 -15.49 7.87
CA VAL A 66 -1.56 -14.33 8.27
C VAL A 66 -3.04 -14.55 7.93
N LEU A 67 -3.36 -15.04 6.73
CA LEU A 67 -4.74 -15.26 6.30
C LEU A 67 -5.41 -16.46 6.98
N GLN A 68 -4.67 -17.42 7.54
CA GLN A 68 -5.26 -18.45 8.40
C GLN A 68 -5.91 -17.85 9.66
N THR A 69 -5.37 -16.75 10.18
CA THR A 69 -5.93 -16.07 11.36
C THR A 69 -6.95 -14.99 10.98
N GLU A 70 -6.65 -14.19 9.97
CA GLU A 70 -7.44 -13.00 9.63
C GLU A 70 -8.55 -13.26 8.60
N GLN A 71 -8.48 -14.40 7.90
CA GLN A 71 -9.35 -14.88 6.79
C GLN A 71 -9.34 -14.00 5.53
N VAL A 72 -9.47 -12.69 5.71
CA VAL A 72 -9.49 -11.67 4.65
C VAL A 72 -8.73 -10.43 5.10
N LEU A 73 -7.86 -9.91 4.23
CA LEU A 73 -7.17 -8.63 4.41
C LEU A 73 -7.12 -7.84 3.11
N ALA A 74 -7.01 -6.52 3.21
CA ALA A 74 -6.63 -5.69 2.07
C ALA A 74 -5.15 -5.90 1.73
N LEU A 75 -4.78 -5.76 0.45
CA LEU A 75 -3.39 -5.90 -0.01
C LEU A 75 -2.42 -5.01 0.78
N ALA A 76 -2.80 -3.78 1.10
CA ALA A 76 -1.97 -2.85 1.88
C ALA A 76 -1.70 -3.37 3.29
N ASP A 77 -2.75 -3.80 4.01
CA ASP A 77 -2.63 -4.34 5.36
C ASP A 77 -1.81 -5.64 5.39
N LEU A 78 -2.02 -6.50 4.38
CA LEU A 78 -1.24 -7.71 4.21
C LEU A 78 0.24 -7.41 3.96
N ALA A 79 0.54 -6.44 3.10
CA ALA A 79 1.89 -6.02 2.81
C ALA A 79 2.61 -5.49 4.05
N HIS A 80 1.94 -4.70 4.89
CA HIS A 80 2.49 -4.26 6.17
C HIS A 80 2.87 -5.45 7.07
N ARG A 81 1.95 -6.41 7.25
CA ARG A 81 2.23 -7.59 8.07
C ARG A 81 3.37 -8.46 7.53
N ILE A 82 3.46 -8.59 6.20
CA ILE A 82 4.55 -9.31 5.56
C ILE A 82 5.89 -8.65 5.90
N VAL A 83 5.98 -7.33 5.79
CA VAL A 83 7.20 -6.59 6.09
C VAL A 83 7.59 -6.70 7.56
N ASP A 84 6.61 -6.60 8.45
CA ASP A 84 6.81 -6.76 9.89
C ASP A 84 7.37 -8.16 10.24
N GLU A 85 6.87 -9.22 9.60
CA GLU A 85 7.36 -10.58 9.79
C GLU A 85 8.70 -10.86 9.08
N LEU A 86 8.96 -10.23 7.94
CA LEU A 86 10.24 -10.34 7.24
C LEU A 86 11.37 -9.63 7.99
N MET A 87 11.05 -8.61 8.80
CA MET A 87 12.00 -7.77 9.52
C MET A 87 13.07 -7.15 8.61
N MET A 88 12.72 -6.87 7.35
CA MET A 88 13.62 -6.28 6.37
C MET A 88 12.85 -5.56 5.27
N ASN A 89 13.53 -4.67 4.55
CA ASN A 89 12.95 -3.96 3.41
C ASN A 89 12.95 -4.84 2.16
N PRO A 90 11.78 -5.21 1.62
CA PRO A 90 11.74 -6.02 0.42
C PRO A 90 12.20 -5.23 -0.80
N ASN A 91 12.76 -5.94 -1.78
CA ASN A 91 13.23 -5.36 -3.03
C ASN A 91 12.21 -5.48 -4.18
N TYR A 92 11.00 -5.98 -3.91
CA TYR A 92 9.87 -6.07 -4.85
C TYR A 92 8.82 -4.97 -4.61
N THR A 93 7.88 -4.81 -5.55
CA THR A 93 6.78 -3.82 -5.47
C THR A 93 5.43 -4.45 -5.12
N TYR A 94 4.42 -3.60 -4.87
CA TYR A 94 3.05 -4.04 -4.64
C TYR A 94 2.48 -4.82 -5.81
N ARG A 95 2.78 -4.40 -7.04
CA ARG A 95 2.35 -5.10 -8.25
C ARG A 95 2.91 -6.51 -8.34
N GLU A 96 4.17 -6.68 -7.94
CA GLU A 96 4.87 -7.96 -8.01
C GLU A 96 4.34 -8.92 -6.95
N LEU A 97 4.08 -8.43 -5.73
CA LEU A 97 3.39 -9.20 -4.72
C LEU A 97 1.96 -9.57 -5.17
N LEU A 98 1.22 -8.62 -5.73
CA LEU A 98 -0.15 -8.86 -6.19
C LEU A 98 -0.20 -9.87 -7.34
N ALA A 99 0.76 -9.82 -8.26
CA ALA A 99 0.88 -10.81 -9.33
C ALA A 99 1.14 -12.21 -8.74
N ALA A 100 2.10 -12.32 -7.81
CA ALA A 100 2.40 -13.58 -7.14
C ALA A 100 1.20 -14.14 -6.36
N LEU A 101 0.45 -13.29 -5.67
CA LEU A 101 -0.78 -13.68 -4.95
C LEU A 101 -1.90 -14.16 -5.88
N LYS A 102 -1.97 -13.65 -7.12
CA LYS A 102 -2.96 -14.10 -8.12
C LYS A 102 -2.59 -15.42 -8.77
N GLU A 103 -1.30 -15.69 -8.91
CA GLU A 103 -0.79 -16.93 -9.50
C GLU A 103 -0.83 -18.11 -8.52
N ASP A 104 -0.74 -17.83 -7.22
CA ASP A 104 -0.74 -18.87 -6.20
C ASP A 104 -2.18 -19.33 -5.84
N PRO A 105 -2.51 -20.62 -6.02
CA PRO A 105 -3.86 -21.16 -5.82
C PRO A 105 -4.32 -21.15 -4.36
N ARG A 106 -3.43 -20.88 -3.40
CA ARG A 106 -3.75 -20.76 -1.97
C ARG A 106 -4.48 -19.47 -1.64
N PHE A 107 -4.58 -18.53 -2.58
CA PHE A 107 -5.20 -17.24 -2.36
C PHE A 107 -6.33 -16.98 -3.35
N PHE A 108 -7.28 -16.19 -2.91
CA PHE A 108 -8.30 -15.60 -3.75
C PHE A 108 -8.16 -14.08 -3.68
N VAL A 109 -8.06 -13.44 -4.84
CA VAL A 109 -7.84 -12.00 -4.97
C VAL A 109 -9.04 -11.35 -5.65
N THR A 110 -9.74 -10.47 -4.93
CA THR A 110 -10.90 -9.75 -5.48
C THR A 110 -10.47 -8.54 -6.31
N SER A 111 -11.42 -7.96 -7.08
CA SER A 111 -11.21 -6.72 -7.84
C SER A 111 -10.85 -5.52 -6.95
N GLY A 112 -11.29 -5.53 -5.70
CA GLY A 112 -10.97 -4.50 -4.69
C GLY A 112 -9.62 -4.69 -4.00
N GLN A 113 -8.76 -5.59 -4.49
CA GLN A 113 -7.49 -5.95 -3.86
C GLN A 113 -7.65 -6.50 -2.42
N LEU A 114 -8.77 -7.18 -2.16
CA LEU A 114 -8.90 -8.00 -0.96
C LEU A 114 -8.31 -9.38 -1.25
N ILE A 115 -7.49 -9.85 -0.34
CA ILE A 115 -6.83 -11.15 -0.38
C ILE A 115 -7.48 -12.02 0.69
N SER A 116 -7.95 -13.19 0.30
CA SER A 116 -8.58 -14.15 1.19
C SER A 116 -8.11 -15.57 0.94
N LEU A 117 -8.47 -16.46 1.86
CA LEU A 117 -8.42 -17.89 1.57
C LEU A 117 -9.50 -18.27 0.54
N PRO A 118 -9.26 -19.28 -0.33
CA PRO A 118 -10.24 -19.78 -1.29
C PRO A 118 -11.51 -20.36 -0.64
N SER A 119 -11.44 -20.74 0.63
CA SER A 119 -12.59 -21.25 1.40
C SER A 119 -13.59 -20.16 1.80
N VAL A 120 -13.26 -18.88 1.62
CA VAL A 120 -14.14 -17.77 1.98
C VAL A 120 -15.05 -17.44 0.80
N GLU A 121 -16.34 -17.74 0.91
CA GLU A 121 -17.33 -17.54 -0.18
C GLU A 121 -17.55 -16.06 -0.53
N ASN A 122 -17.67 -15.18 0.48
CA ASN A 122 -17.92 -13.74 0.29
C ASN A 122 -16.87 -12.87 1.03
N PRO A 123 -15.64 -12.75 0.49
CA PRO A 123 -14.55 -12.05 1.17
C PRO A 123 -14.85 -10.58 1.48
N THR A 124 -15.56 -9.91 0.57
CA THR A 124 -15.92 -8.49 0.69
C THR A 124 -16.81 -8.24 1.90
N ASP A 125 -17.85 -9.06 2.09
CA ASP A 125 -18.78 -8.91 3.21
C ASP A 125 -18.09 -9.20 4.55
N VAL A 126 -17.27 -10.26 4.60
CA VAL A 126 -16.47 -10.61 5.79
C VAL A 126 -15.55 -9.44 6.17
N PHE A 127 -14.88 -8.84 5.19
CA PHE A 127 -14.02 -7.68 5.42
C PHE A 127 -14.81 -6.48 5.97
N PHE A 128 -15.92 -6.10 5.36
CA PHE A 128 -16.70 -4.95 5.82
C PHE A 128 -17.35 -5.18 7.19
N GLN A 129 -17.82 -6.39 7.49
CA GLN A 129 -18.31 -6.73 8.82
C GLN A 129 -17.23 -6.56 9.89
N LYS A 130 -15.99 -6.96 9.59
CA LYS A 130 -14.84 -6.80 10.48
C LYS A 130 -14.53 -5.32 10.74
N ILE A 131 -14.48 -4.50 9.70
CA ILE A 131 -14.25 -3.05 9.84
C ILE A 131 -15.37 -2.38 10.64
N ALA A 132 -16.63 -2.77 10.41
CA ALA A 132 -17.77 -2.24 11.17
C ALA A 132 -17.66 -2.56 12.67
N ARG A 133 -17.27 -3.80 13.03
CA ARG A 133 -17.03 -4.19 14.43
C ARG A 133 -15.90 -3.39 15.07
N ILE A 134 -14.79 -3.17 14.36
CA ILE A 134 -13.66 -2.38 14.85
C ILE A 134 -14.07 -0.93 15.12
N LYS A 135 -14.87 -0.32 14.23
CA LYS A 135 -15.38 1.05 14.42
C LYS A 135 -16.29 1.14 15.65
N LYS A 136 -17.24 0.22 15.79
CA LYS A 136 -18.16 0.20 16.95
C LYS A 136 -17.40 0.15 18.28
N ASN A 137 -16.39 -0.72 18.38
CA ASN A 137 -15.58 -0.85 19.60
C ASN A 137 -14.72 0.39 19.93
N ARG A 138 -14.50 1.29 18.97
CA ARG A 138 -13.78 2.56 19.19
C ARG A 138 -14.69 3.69 19.62
N GLU A 139 -15.98 3.64 19.27
CA GLU A 139 -16.97 4.64 19.68
C GLU A 139 -17.49 4.39 21.10
N GLU A 140 -17.38 3.14 21.59
CA GLU A 140 -17.75 2.75 22.96
C GLU A 140 -16.61 2.92 24.00
N ARG A 141 -15.45 3.44 23.58
CA ARG A 141 -14.29 3.73 24.44
C ARG A 141 -14.05 5.22 24.56
#